data_AF-A0A8K0ML78-F1
#
_entry.id   AF-A0A8K0ML78-F1
#
_cell.length_a   1.000
_cell.length_b   1.000
_cell.length_c   1.000
_cell.angle_alpha   90.00
_cell.angle_beta   90.00
_cell.angle_gamma   90.00
#
_symmetry.space_group_name_H-M   'P 1'
#
loop_
_entity.id
_entity.type
_entity.pdbx_description
1 polymer ?
#
loop_
_entity_poly.entity_id
_entity_poly.type
_entity_poly.pdbx_seq_one_letter_code
_entity_poly.pdbx_strand_id
1 'polypeptide(L)'
;MGMSTKTVMALKSYQNQAGVLVKNYLLSDPFIPYTSILGGMFLCKMVYDLTQLISTYYFKSYASLTKIQRIEWNNRGISTVHAIFITVTSLYFVFWSDLFSDQRLAGTITFRSSRLSTFGLGVSVGYFTADLTMILWLYPSLGGLEYVVHHSLSAIAVAYSMLSGEGQLYTYMVLISEITTPEINMRWYLDTAGMKRSAAYLINGVVIFFAWLAARILLFGYMFYHVYLHYDQVIQMHILGYFLVFVVPSVLATMNLMWFGKIIKGLKKQLAKRQ
;
A
#
# COMPACT_ATOMS: atom_id res chain seq x y z
N MET A 1 10.70 42.03 -10.97
CA MET A 1 10.90 42.29 -9.52
C MET A 1 11.88 41.27 -8.98
N GLY A 2 13.13 41.67 -8.72
CA GLY A 2 14.13 40.78 -8.14
C GLY A 2 13.90 40.61 -6.64
N MET A 3 14.00 39.39 -6.12
CA MET A 3 13.90 39.13 -4.68
C MET A 3 15.02 39.86 -3.92
N SER A 4 14.67 40.49 -2.81
CA SER A 4 15.63 41.16 -1.92
C SER A 4 16.66 40.17 -1.37
N THR A 5 17.91 40.62 -1.24
CA THR A 5 19.03 39.85 -0.67
C THR A 5 18.70 39.27 0.71
N LYS A 6 17.92 39.97 1.53
CA LYS A 6 17.44 39.47 2.84
C LYS A 6 16.50 38.25 2.68
N THR A 7 15.60 38.29 1.70
CA THR A 7 14.67 37.19 1.40
C THR A 7 15.42 35.96 0.88
N VAL A 8 16.44 36.16 0.03
CA VAL A 8 17.29 35.08 -0.49
C VAL A 8 18.09 34.39 0.64
N MET A 9 18.65 35.18 1.56
CA MET A 9 19.38 34.62 2.72
C MET A 9 18.46 33.87 3.68
N ALA A 10 17.26 34.39 3.95
CA ALA A 10 16.28 33.71 4.78
C ALA A 10 15.86 32.36 4.19
N LEU A 11 15.54 32.31 2.89
CA LEU A 11 15.21 31.06 2.19
C LEU A 11 16.34 30.03 2.25
N LYS A 12 17.59 30.46 2.04
CA LYS A 12 18.76 29.58 2.19
C LYS A 12 18.91 29.06 3.63
N SER A 13 18.65 29.90 4.63
CA SER A 13 18.69 29.49 6.04
C SER A 13 17.63 28.43 6.35
N TYR A 14 16.39 28.62 5.90
CA TYR A 14 15.33 27.63 6.05
C TYR A 14 15.64 26.33 5.32
N GLN A 15 16.15 26.39 4.09
CA GLN A 15 16.59 25.20 3.35
C GLN A 15 17.69 24.45 4.08
N ASN A 16 18.66 25.17 4.67
CA ASN A 16 19.75 24.55 5.39
C ASN A 16 19.28 23.92 6.70
N GLN A 17 18.43 24.61 7.46
CA GLN A 17 17.80 24.05 8.67
C GLN A 17 16.92 22.85 8.37
N ALA A 18 16.13 22.90 7.31
CA ALA A 18 15.34 21.76 6.84
C ALA A 18 16.24 20.59 6.42
N GLY A 19 17.34 20.86 5.71
CA GLY A 19 18.33 19.85 5.34
C GLY A 19 18.99 19.18 6.54
N VAL A 20 19.34 19.95 7.56
CA VAL A 20 19.90 19.45 8.84
C VAL A 20 18.86 18.60 9.58
N LEU A 21 17.60 19.03 9.66
CA LEU A 21 16.51 18.25 10.27
C LEU A 21 16.29 16.92 9.54
N VAL A 22 16.22 16.97 8.20
CA VAL A 22 16.05 15.79 7.35
C VAL A 22 17.20 14.80 7.57
N LYS A 23 18.45 15.27 7.56
CA LYS A 23 19.62 14.42 7.70
C LYS A 23 19.78 13.83 9.10
N ASN A 24 19.57 14.64 10.15
CA ASN A 24 19.90 14.25 11.52
C ASN A 24 18.78 13.52 12.25
N TYR A 25 17.52 13.75 11.87
CA TYR A 25 16.36 13.16 12.56
C TYR A 25 15.54 12.25 11.67
N LEU A 26 15.31 12.66 10.42
CA LEU A 26 14.45 11.93 9.48
C LEU A 26 15.19 10.79 8.76
N LEU A 27 16.50 10.93 8.56
CA LEU A 27 17.37 9.98 7.84
C LEU A 27 18.53 9.44 8.68
N SER A 28 18.53 9.65 10.00
CA SER A 28 19.50 9.01 10.88
C SER A 28 19.12 7.54 11.10
N ASP A 29 20.12 6.65 10.94
CA ASP A 29 19.91 5.19 10.86
C ASP A 29 19.00 4.57 11.95
N PRO A 30 19.07 4.97 13.24
CA PRO A 30 18.18 4.40 14.25
C PRO A 30 16.75 4.98 14.24
N PHE A 31 16.51 6.15 13.62
CA PHE A 31 15.24 6.86 13.71
C PHE A 31 14.36 6.75 12.45
N ILE A 32 14.90 6.30 11.32
CA ILE A 32 14.15 6.13 10.06
C ILE A 32 12.86 5.32 10.25
N PRO A 33 12.85 4.15 10.91
CA PRO A 33 11.61 3.37 11.07
C PRO A 33 10.54 4.14 11.85
N TYR A 34 10.91 4.77 12.97
CA TYR A 34 9.95 5.46 13.84
C TYR A 34 9.41 6.74 13.20
N THR A 35 10.27 7.54 12.58
CA THR A 35 9.87 8.79 11.92
C THR A 35 9.02 8.52 10.68
N SER A 36 9.31 7.46 9.92
CA SER A 36 8.49 7.07 8.76
C SER A 36 7.12 6.52 9.15
N ILE A 37 7.00 5.77 10.25
CA ILE A 37 5.69 5.34 10.81
C ILE A 37 4.84 6.56 11.16
N LEU A 38 5.38 7.49 11.95
CA LEU A 38 4.67 8.71 12.35
C LEU A 38 4.31 9.55 11.12
N GLY A 39 5.22 9.66 10.16
CA GLY A 39 4.98 10.29 8.87
C GLY A 39 3.83 9.65 8.11
N GLY A 40 3.77 8.30 8.04
CA GLY A 40 2.69 7.55 7.42
C GLY A 40 1.33 7.81 8.07
N MET A 41 1.26 7.80 9.41
CA MET A 41 0.03 8.12 10.15
C MET A 41 -0.44 9.56 9.91
N PHE A 42 0.51 10.51 9.92
CA PHE A 42 0.22 11.92 9.65
C PHE A 42 -0.30 12.12 8.22
N LEU A 43 0.34 11.48 7.23
CA LEU A 43 -0.11 11.49 5.84
C LEU A 43 -1.52 10.93 5.70
N CYS A 44 -1.87 9.87 6.42
CA CYS A 44 -3.23 9.34 6.43
C CYS A 44 -4.25 10.39 6.87
N LYS A 45 -3.97 11.11 7.96
CA LYS A 45 -4.84 12.19 8.44
C LYS A 45 -4.96 13.32 7.42
N MET A 46 -3.84 13.74 6.83
CA MET A 46 -3.84 14.78 5.78
C MET A 46 -4.66 14.38 4.56
N VAL A 47 -4.47 13.14 4.06
CA VAL A 47 -5.21 12.63 2.91
C VAL A 47 -6.70 12.50 3.23
N TYR A 48 -7.06 12.08 4.44
CA TYR A 48 -8.46 12.06 4.88
C TYR A 48 -9.11 13.44 4.76
N ASP A 49 -8.47 14.46 5.34
CA ASP A 49 -8.99 15.83 5.35
C ASP A 49 -9.06 16.42 3.94
N LEU A 50 -8.04 16.17 3.13
CA LEU A 50 -8.01 16.61 1.73
C LEU A 50 -9.09 15.91 0.90
N THR A 51 -9.29 14.60 1.10
CA THR A 51 -10.35 13.83 0.44
C THR A 51 -11.72 14.38 0.82
N GLN A 52 -11.93 14.68 2.11
CA GLN A 52 -13.16 15.30 2.59
C GLN A 52 -13.37 16.68 1.98
N LEU A 53 -12.33 17.51 1.94
CA LEU A 53 -12.38 18.86 1.37
C LEU A 53 -12.77 18.81 -0.11
N ILE A 54 -11.99 18.07 -0.92
CA ILE A 54 -12.25 17.91 -2.36
C ILE A 54 -13.65 17.34 -2.57
N SER A 55 -14.04 16.31 -1.81
CA SER A 55 -15.33 15.66 -2.03
C SER A 55 -16.53 16.53 -1.71
N THR A 56 -16.39 17.42 -0.71
CA THR A 56 -17.44 18.37 -0.35
C THR A 56 -17.73 19.37 -1.48
N TYR A 57 -16.71 19.81 -2.21
CA TYR A 57 -16.87 20.81 -3.28
C TYR A 57 -17.16 20.22 -4.65
N TYR A 58 -16.61 19.04 -4.97
CA TYR A 58 -16.65 18.50 -6.33
C TYR A 58 -17.63 17.33 -6.53
N PHE A 59 -18.03 16.62 -5.47
CA PHE A 59 -18.90 15.44 -5.60
C PHE A 59 -20.28 15.69 -4.96
N LYS A 60 -21.28 16.01 -5.78
CA LYS A 60 -22.67 16.19 -5.31
C LYS A 60 -23.19 14.97 -4.53
N SER A 61 -22.82 13.76 -4.95
CA SER A 61 -23.21 12.51 -4.27
C SER A 61 -22.70 12.46 -2.83
N TYR A 62 -21.54 13.06 -2.52
CA TYR A 62 -20.95 13.07 -1.18
C TYR A 62 -21.86 13.76 -0.15
N ALA A 63 -22.54 14.85 -0.55
CA ALA A 63 -23.47 15.56 0.31
C ALA A 63 -24.68 14.70 0.72
N SER A 64 -25.10 13.76 -0.14
CA SER A 64 -26.22 12.84 0.16
C SER A 64 -25.84 11.61 0.99
N LEU A 65 -24.55 11.37 1.24
CA LEU A 65 -24.09 10.19 1.97
C LEU A 65 -24.39 10.29 3.47
N THR A 66 -24.71 9.14 4.07
CA THR A 66 -24.77 8.99 5.53
C THR A 66 -23.41 9.24 6.18
N LYS A 67 -23.41 9.52 7.49
CA LYS A 67 -22.16 9.75 8.24
C LYS A 67 -21.15 8.61 8.07
N ILE A 68 -21.61 7.35 8.14
CA ILE A 68 -20.75 6.17 7.99
C ILE A 68 -20.20 6.08 6.57
N GLN A 69 -21.03 6.27 5.54
CA GLN A 69 -20.58 6.26 4.15
C GLN A 69 -19.58 7.38 3.84
N ARG A 70 -19.70 8.56 4.45
CA ARG A 70 -18.68 9.62 4.30
C ARG A 70 -17.35 9.22 4.92
N ILE A 71 -17.37 8.56 6.09
CA ILE A 71 -16.14 8.05 6.71
C ILE A 71 -15.50 6.99 5.81
N GLU A 72 -16.27 6.03 5.29
CA GLU A 72 -15.76 5.03 4.34
C GLU A 72 -15.24 5.69 3.06
N TRP A 73 -15.95 6.67 2.52
CA TRP A 73 -15.55 7.42 1.33
C TRP A 73 -14.19 8.09 1.51
N ASN A 74 -13.98 8.75 2.65
CA ASN A 74 -12.72 9.43 2.95
C ASN A 74 -11.60 8.42 3.27
N ASN A 75 -11.91 7.31 3.94
CA ASN A 75 -10.93 6.26 4.20
C ASN A 75 -10.43 5.61 2.90
N ARG A 76 -11.30 5.41 1.92
CA ARG A 76 -10.91 4.94 0.57
C ARG A 76 -9.99 5.93 -0.15
N GLY A 77 -10.04 7.21 0.19
CA GLY A 77 -9.07 8.21 -0.29
C GLY A 77 -7.67 7.93 0.26
N ILE A 78 -7.56 7.64 1.56
CA ILE A 78 -6.30 7.25 2.20
C ILE A 78 -5.70 6.01 1.52
N SER A 79 -6.49 4.93 1.44
CA SER A 79 -6.00 3.66 0.88
C SER A 79 -5.64 3.76 -0.60
N THR A 80 -6.33 4.61 -1.37
CA THR A 80 -5.96 4.88 -2.77
C THR A 80 -4.58 5.56 -2.88
N VAL A 81 -4.32 6.59 -2.07
CA VAL A 81 -3.03 7.30 -2.11
C VAL A 81 -1.89 6.42 -1.62
N HIS A 82 -2.09 5.69 -0.52
CA HIS A 82 -1.10 4.73 -0.03
C HIS A 82 -0.81 3.65 -1.06
N ALA A 83 -1.84 3.06 -1.66
CA ALA A 83 -1.69 2.01 -2.64
C ALA A 83 -0.86 2.45 -3.85
N ILE A 84 -1.07 3.67 -4.36
CA ILE A 84 -0.26 4.25 -5.43
C ILE A 84 1.19 4.41 -4.97
N PHE A 85 1.42 5.02 -3.80
CA PHE A 85 2.75 5.23 -3.24
C PHE A 85 3.52 3.92 -3.09
N ILE A 86 2.91 2.93 -2.44
CA ILE A 86 3.62 1.69 -2.13
C ILE A 86 3.79 0.83 -3.38
N THR A 87 2.83 0.83 -4.32
CA THR A 87 2.99 0.12 -5.60
C THR A 87 4.18 0.67 -6.38
N VAL A 88 4.26 2.00 -6.55
CA VAL A 88 5.38 2.63 -7.28
C VAL A 88 6.71 2.34 -6.59
N THR A 89 6.74 2.47 -5.27
CA THR A 89 7.94 2.16 -4.46
C THR A 89 8.36 0.70 -4.60
N SER A 90 7.39 -0.22 -4.56
CA SER A 90 7.64 -1.66 -4.65
C SER A 90 8.15 -2.05 -6.04
N LEU A 91 7.51 -1.55 -7.09
CA LEU A 91 7.93 -1.78 -8.46
C LEU A 91 9.36 -1.27 -8.67
N TYR A 92 9.66 -0.05 -8.22
CA TYR A 92 11.00 0.51 -8.29
C TYR A 92 12.04 -0.42 -7.63
N PHE A 93 11.80 -0.84 -6.39
CA PHE A 93 12.78 -1.69 -5.70
C PHE A 93 12.92 -3.08 -6.30
N VAL A 94 11.81 -3.73 -6.65
CA VAL A 94 11.81 -5.11 -7.15
C VAL A 94 12.38 -5.23 -8.56
N PHE A 95 12.11 -4.26 -9.45
CA PHE A 95 12.42 -4.40 -10.88
C PHE A 95 13.41 -3.39 -11.44
N TRP A 96 13.53 -2.20 -10.85
CA TRP A 96 14.37 -1.13 -11.43
C TRP A 96 15.61 -0.79 -10.60
N SER A 97 15.60 -1.05 -9.31
CA SER A 97 16.74 -0.76 -8.44
C SER A 97 17.73 -1.93 -8.42
N ASP A 98 19.01 -1.63 -8.22
CA ASP A 98 20.04 -2.66 -8.04
C ASP A 98 19.95 -3.40 -6.70
N LEU A 99 19.09 -2.96 -5.77
CA LEU A 99 19.01 -3.46 -4.39
C LEU A 99 18.77 -4.98 -4.32
N PHE A 100 17.92 -5.50 -5.21
CA PHE A 100 17.56 -6.91 -5.28
C PHE A 100 18.03 -7.59 -6.58
N SER A 101 19.03 -7.02 -7.25
CA SER A 101 19.62 -7.60 -8.46
C SER A 101 20.46 -8.85 -8.17
N ASP A 102 20.61 -9.75 -9.13
CA ASP A 102 21.40 -11.00 -8.99
C ASP A 102 22.93 -10.78 -8.93
N GLN A 103 23.38 -9.57 -8.64
CA GLN A 103 24.80 -9.27 -8.48
C GLN A 103 25.39 -10.09 -7.33
N ARG A 104 26.27 -11.04 -7.67
CA ARG A 104 26.86 -12.04 -6.75
C ARG A 104 27.60 -11.45 -5.55
N LEU A 105 27.96 -10.17 -5.57
CA LEU A 105 28.75 -9.50 -4.53
C LEU A 105 27.91 -8.81 -3.44
N ALA A 106 26.58 -8.70 -3.61
CA ALA A 106 25.72 -7.91 -2.71
C ALA A 106 25.13 -8.69 -1.51
N GLY A 107 25.72 -9.85 -1.15
CA GLY A 107 25.22 -10.70 -0.06
C GLY A 107 23.93 -11.46 -0.40
N THR A 108 23.30 -12.09 0.59
CA THR A 108 22.05 -12.85 0.45
C THR A 108 20.86 -11.92 0.24
N ILE A 109 20.02 -12.20 -0.77
CA ILE A 109 18.91 -11.32 -1.19
C ILE A 109 17.88 -11.07 -0.07
N THR A 110 17.75 -12.04 0.84
CA THR A 110 16.86 -11.99 2.01
C THR A 110 17.32 -11.02 3.09
N PHE A 111 18.57 -10.56 3.08
CA PHE A 111 19.12 -9.64 4.08
C PHE A 111 19.44 -8.25 3.50
N ARG A 112 19.06 -8.00 2.24
CA ARG A 112 19.31 -6.71 1.59
C ARG A 112 18.23 -5.72 1.95
N SER A 113 18.66 -4.56 2.42
CA SER A 113 17.81 -3.40 2.69
C SER A 113 18.58 -2.11 2.46
N SER A 114 17.85 -1.02 2.32
CA SER A 114 18.39 0.33 2.20
C SER A 114 17.59 1.28 3.08
N ARG A 115 18.14 2.45 3.39
CA ARG A 115 17.42 3.50 4.13
C ARG A 115 16.10 3.88 3.46
N LEU A 116 16.10 3.99 2.13
CA LEU A 116 14.90 4.37 1.37
C LEU A 116 13.86 3.25 1.36
N SER A 117 14.28 1.99 1.28
CA SER A 117 13.37 0.86 1.33
C SER A 117 12.75 0.73 2.73
N THR A 118 13.56 0.78 3.78
CA THR A 118 13.06 0.81 5.16
C THR A 118 12.12 1.99 5.42
N PHE A 119 12.43 3.18 4.91
CA PHE A 119 11.52 4.33 4.98
C PHE A 119 10.16 4.06 4.30
N GLY A 120 10.17 3.50 3.09
CA GLY A 120 8.94 3.20 2.35
C GLY A 120 8.05 2.15 3.05
N LEU A 121 8.68 1.13 3.65
CA LEU A 121 7.97 0.17 4.49
C LEU A 121 7.40 0.82 5.75
N GLY A 122 8.14 1.72 6.40
CA GLY A 122 7.65 2.40 7.60
C GLY A 122 6.48 3.35 7.37
N VAL A 123 6.47 4.06 6.24
CA VAL A 123 5.27 4.80 5.80
C VAL A 123 4.07 3.85 5.67
N SER A 124 4.29 2.64 5.13
CA SER A 124 3.25 1.62 4.99
C SER A 124 2.80 1.04 6.33
N VAL A 125 3.69 0.83 7.30
CA VAL A 125 3.32 0.44 8.67
C VAL A 125 2.43 1.51 9.31
N GLY A 126 2.77 2.80 9.15
CA GLY A 126 1.95 3.91 9.61
C GLY A 126 0.53 3.88 9.00
N TYR A 127 0.44 3.64 7.70
CA TYR A 127 -0.84 3.46 7.00
C TYR A 127 -1.64 2.25 7.54
N PHE A 128 -1.04 1.05 7.56
CA PHE A 128 -1.72 -0.16 8.01
C PHE A 128 -2.22 -0.04 9.45
N THR A 129 -1.48 0.66 10.30
CA THR A 129 -1.89 0.91 11.69
C THR A 129 -3.10 1.86 11.77
N ALA A 130 -3.07 2.95 10.99
CA ALA A 130 -4.19 3.89 10.95
C ALA A 130 -5.46 3.25 10.39
N ASP A 131 -5.33 2.50 9.29
CA ASP A 131 -6.46 1.84 8.63
C ASP A 131 -7.04 0.71 9.49
N LEU A 132 -6.18 -0.15 10.08
CA LEU A 132 -6.62 -1.21 11.00
C LEU A 132 -7.35 -0.63 12.22
N THR A 133 -6.87 0.49 12.76
CA THR A 133 -7.52 1.19 13.88
C THR A 133 -8.92 1.65 13.48
N MET A 134 -9.09 2.21 12.29
CA MET A 134 -10.41 2.61 11.80
C MET A 134 -11.34 1.41 11.53
N ILE A 135 -10.81 0.34 10.93
CA ILE A 135 -11.56 -0.91 10.69
C ILE A 135 -12.09 -1.47 12.01
N LEU A 136 -11.25 -1.53 13.05
CA LEU A 136 -11.64 -2.04 14.37
C LEU A 136 -12.61 -1.10 15.08
N TRP A 137 -12.38 0.21 15.05
CA TRP A 137 -13.24 1.21 15.70
C TRP A 137 -14.66 1.23 15.12
N LEU A 138 -14.77 1.03 13.81
CA LEU A 138 -16.04 1.07 13.09
C LEU A 138 -16.52 -0.32 12.67
N TYR A 139 -15.98 -1.38 13.27
CA TYR A 139 -16.36 -2.75 12.95
C TYR A 139 -17.85 -3.00 13.27
N PRO A 140 -18.62 -3.67 12.41
CA PRO A 140 -18.27 -4.25 11.11
C PRO A 140 -18.55 -3.33 9.90
N SER A 141 -18.78 -2.04 10.11
CA SER A 141 -19.26 -1.09 9.08
C SER A 141 -18.23 -0.77 8.00
N LEU A 142 -16.93 -0.69 8.34
CA LEU A 142 -15.86 -0.41 7.38
C LEU A 142 -15.24 -1.68 6.74
N GLY A 143 -15.56 -2.86 7.26
CA GLY A 143 -14.98 -4.11 6.77
C GLY A 143 -15.40 -5.31 7.61
N GLY A 144 -15.38 -6.48 6.97
CA GLY A 144 -15.59 -7.76 7.64
C GLY A 144 -14.30 -8.38 8.17
N LEU A 145 -14.41 -9.58 8.76
CA LEU A 145 -13.27 -10.33 9.30
C LEU A 145 -12.14 -10.55 8.27
N GLU A 146 -12.49 -10.73 6.99
CA GLU A 146 -11.51 -10.83 5.89
C GLU A 146 -10.55 -9.61 5.87
N TYR A 147 -11.07 -8.40 6.09
CA TYR A 147 -10.25 -7.17 6.10
C TYR A 147 -9.38 -7.08 7.35
N VAL A 148 -9.90 -7.46 8.52
CA VAL A 148 -9.14 -7.48 9.78
C VAL A 148 -7.94 -8.41 9.67
N VAL A 149 -8.16 -9.63 9.17
CA VAL A 149 -7.09 -10.64 8.98
C VAL A 149 -6.07 -10.13 7.96
N HIS A 150 -6.53 -9.62 6.81
CA HIS A 150 -5.66 -9.09 5.77
C HIS A 150 -4.74 -7.96 6.28
N HIS A 151 -5.32 -6.96 6.95
CA HIS A 151 -4.56 -5.79 7.43
C HIS A 151 -3.66 -6.15 8.61
N SER A 152 -4.08 -7.05 9.51
CA SER A 152 -3.24 -7.49 10.63
C SER A 152 -2.01 -8.25 10.15
N LEU A 153 -2.19 -9.23 9.25
CA LEU A 153 -1.06 -10.00 8.70
C LEU A 153 -0.11 -9.11 7.89
N SER A 154 -0.66 -8.19 7.10
CA SER A 154 0.14 -7.23 6.33
C SER A 154 0.92 -6.29 7.26
N ALA A 155 0.28 -5.72 8.28
CA ALA A 155 0.94 -4.86 9.26
C ALA A 155 2.11 -5.57 9.95
N ILE A 156 1.90 -6.81 10.41
CA ILE A 156 2.93 -7.60 11.10
C ILE A 156 4.11 -7.90 10.15
N ALA A 157 3.85 -8.37 8.93
CA ALA A 157 4.91 -8.72 7.97
C ALA A 157 5.72 -7.51 7.52
N VAL A 158 5.03 -6.40 7.23
CA VAL A 158 5.67 -5.14 6.80
C VAL A 158 6.48 -4.54 7.96
N ALA A 159 5.95 -4.54 9.19
CA ALA A 159 6.66 -4.03 10.36
C ALA A 159 7.89 -4.87 10.68
N TYR A 160 7.78 -6.20 10.60
CA TYR A 160 8.94 -7.10 10.76
C TYR A 160 10.03 -6.75 9.75
N SER A 161 9.71 -6.72 8.47
CA SER A 161 10.70 -6.53 7.40
C SER A 161 11.32 -5.12 7.39
N MET A 162 10.57 -4.14 7.88
CA MET A 162 11.07 -2.79 8.14
C MET A 162 12.07 -2.77 9.31
N LEU A 163 11.74 -3.41 10.44
CA LEU A 163 12.55 -3.37 11.67
C LEU A 163 13.80 -4.26 11.58
N SER A 164 13.69 -5.44 10.99
CA SER A 164 14.80 -6.40 10.87
C SER A 164 15.68 -6.14 9.64
N GLY A 165 15.13 -5.51 8.60
CA GLY A 165 15.77 -5.44 7.28
C GLY A 165 15.75 -6.76 6.50
N GLU A 166 15.17 -7.82 7.08
CA GLU A 166 15.07 -9.14 6.44
C GLU A 166 13.80 -9.24 5.58
N GLY A 167 13.87 -9.99 4.49
CA GLY A 167 12.71 -10.35 3.66
C GLY A 167 12.09 -9.20 2.87
N GLN A 168 12.72 -8.01 2.82
CA GLN A 168 12.14 -6.83 2.17
C GLN A 168 11.75 -7.07 0.71
N LEU A 169 12.52 -7.86 -0.05
CA LEU A 169 12.17 -8.25 -1.42
C LEU A 169 10.76 -8.87 -1.48
N TYR A 170 10.51 -9.90 -0.65
CA TYR A 170 9.24 -10.62 -0.65
C TYR A 170 8.09 -9.74 -0.12
N THR A 171 8.36 -8.88 0.85
CA THR A 171 7.41 -7.87 1.30
C THR A 171 7.01 -6.94 0.16
N TYR A 172 7.97 -6.43 -0.61
CA TYR A 172 7.68 -5.57 -1.75
C TYR A 172 6.98 -6.30 -2.89
N MET A 173 7.34 -7.55 -3.18
CA MET A 173 6.60 -8.37 -4.14
C MET A 173 5.12 -8.49 -3.76
N VAL A 174 4.82 -8.73 -2.48
CA VAL A 174 3.44 -8.77 -1.98
C VAL A 174 2.78 -7.39 -2.07
N LEU A 175 3.48 -6.30 -1.72
CA LEU A 175 2.92 -4.94 -1.72
C LEU A 175 2.62 -4.39 -3.12
N ILE A 176 3.22 -4.90 -4.20
CA ILE A 176 2.79 -4.59 -5.58
C ILE A 176 1.31 -4.93 -5.78
N SER A 177 0.76 -5.90 -5.03
CA SER A 177 -0.66 -6.25 -5.12
C SER A 177 -1.62 -5.14 -4.69
N GLU A 178 -1.13 -4.09 -4.01
CA GLU A 178 -1.91 -2.89 -3.71
C GLU A 178 -2.30 -2.10 -4.97
N ILE A 179 -1.70 -2.36 -6.13
CA ILE A 179 -2.10 -1.74 -7.41
C ILE A 179 -3.59 -1.95 -7.73
N THR A 180 -4.22 -3.00 -7.18
CA THR A 180 -5.66 -3.24 -7.38
C THR A 180 -6.54 -2.35 -6.49
N THR A 181 -6.02 -1.83 -5.38
CA THR A 181 -6.78 -1.09 -4.37
C THR A 181 -7.44 0.19 -4.91
N PRO A 182 -6.76 1.04 -5.71
CA PRO A 182 -7.40 2.20 -6.36
C PRO A 182 -8.60 1.80 -7.23
N GLU A 183 -8.51 0.69 -7.95
CA GLU A 183 -9.59 0.23 -8.82
C GLU A 183 -10.77 -0.32 -8.03
N ILE A 184 -10.52 -1.05 -6.94
CA ILE A 184 -11.57 -1.50 -6.02
C ILE A 184 -12.28 -0.31 -5.37
N ASN A 185 -11.52 0.71 -4.95
CA ASN A 185 -12.07 1.95 -4.40
C ASN A 185 -12.88 2.72 -5.45
N MET A 186 -12.38 2.84 -6.67
CA MET A 186 -13.09 3.49 -7.77
C MET A 186 -14.41 2.78 -8.09
N ARG A 187 -14.42 1.44 -8.07
CA ARG A 187 -15.65 0.66 -8.24
C ARG A 187 -16.68 0.99 -7.17
N TRP A 188 -16.22 1.09 -5.92
CA TRP A 188 -17.08 1.45 -4.79
C TRP A 188 -17.59 2.89 -4.92
N TYR A 189 -16.76 3.86 -5.32
CA TYR A 189 -17.21 5.24 -5.56
C TYR A 189 -18.30 5.31 -6.63
N LEU A 190 -18.11 4.58 -7.74
CA LEU A 190 -19.10 4.49 -8.81
C LEU A 190 -20.39 3.81 -8.34
N ASP A 191 -20.31 2.75 -7.51
CA ASP A 191 -21.47 2.12 -6.89
C ASP A 191 -22.24 3.12 -6.01
N THR A 192 -21.55 3.72 -5.06
CA THR A 192 -22.09 4.67 -4.08
C THR A 192 -22.66 5.92 -4.74
N ALA A 193 -22.13 6.33 -5.89
CA ALA A 193 -22.68 7.42 -6.70
C ALA A 193 -23.88 7.01 -7.58
N GLY A 194 -24.36 5.77 -7.50
CA GLY A 194 -25.49 5.26 -8.29
C GLY A 194 -25.13 4.90 -9.73
N MET A 195 -23.84 4.79 -10.07
CA MET A 195 -23.34 4.66 -11.45
C MET A 195 -23.10 3.20 -11.89
N LYS A 196 -23.71 2.20 -11.26
CA LYS A 196 -23.55 0.76 -11.61
C LYS A 196 -23.82 0.42 -13.08
N ARG A 197 -24.69 1.18 -13.75
CA ARG A 197 -25.08 0.94 -15.15
C ARG A 197 -24.18 1.66 -16.16
N SER A 198 -23.30 2.55 -15.70
CA SER A 198 -22.41 3.35 -16.55
C SER A 198 -21.38 2.50 -17.30
N ALA A 199 -20.83 3.04 -18.39
CA ALA A 199 -19.67 2.46 -19.07
C ALA A 199 -18.43 2.45 -18.17
N ALA A 200 -18.23 3.50 -17.36
CA ALA A 200 -17.13 3.59 -16.40
C ALA A 200 -17.10 2.40 -15.42
N TYR A 201 -18.25 2.01 -14.88
CA TYR A 201 -18.36 0.86 -13.96
C TYR A 201 -18.07 -0.49 -14.64
N LEU A 202 -18.31 -0.60 -15.96
CA LEU A 202 -17.92 -1.78 -16.74
C LEU A 202 -16.42 -1.79 -17.00
N ILE A 203 -15.86 -0.70 -17.52
CA ILE A 203 -14.43 -0.58 -17.83
C ILE A 203 -13.61 -0.85 -16.59
N ASN A 204 -13.92 -0.21 -15.45
CA ASN A 204 -13.26 -0.46 -14.18
C ASN A 204 -13.36 -1.94 -13.76
N GLY A 205 -14.49 -2.62 -14.00
CA GLY A 205 -14.63 -4.05 -13.72
C GLY A 205 -13.69 -4.94 -14.55
N VAL A 206 -13.47 -4.58 -15.81
CA VAL A 206 -12.51 -5.27 -16.69
C VAL A 206 -11.07 -4.98 -16.24
N VAL A 207 -10.75 -3.74 -15.89
CA VAL A 207 -9.44 -3.35 -15.35
C VAL A 207 -9.13 -4.10 -14.06
N ILE A 208 -10.08 -4.20 -13.12
CA ILE A 208 -9.93 -4.98 -11.89
C ILE A 208 -9.60 -6.43 -12.20
N PHE A 209 -10.29 -7.06 -13.16
CA PHE A 209 -10.04 -8.45 -13.51
C PHE A 209 -8.60 -8.68 -13.95
N PHE A 210 -8.08 -7.86 -14.88
CA PHE A 210 -6.71 -8.00 -15.37
C PHE A 210 -5.66 -7.61 -14.33
N ALA A 211 -5.88 -6.52 -13.59
CA ALA A 211 -4.98 -6.10 -12.52
C ALA A 211 -4.89 -7.17 -11.42
N TRP A 212 -6.01 -7.80 -11.06
CA TRP A 212 -6.05 -8.88 -10.09
C TRP A 212 -5.32 -10.13 -10.57
N LEU A 213 -5.56 -10.54 -11.82
CA LEU A 213 -4.86 -11.68 -12.42
C LEU A 213 -3.34 -11.46 -12.39
N ALA A 214 -2.86 -10.30 -12.84
CA ALA A 214 -1.44 -10.01 -12.88
C ALA A 214 -0.82 -9.90 -11.47
N ALA A 215 -1.35 -9.00 -10.63
CA ALA A 215 -0.70 -8.61 -9.38
C ALA A 215 -1.01 -9.53 -8.18
N ARG A 216 -2.13 -10.26 -8.20
CA ARG A 216 -2.59 -11.09 -7.07
C ARG A 216 -2.57 -12.59 -7.34
N ILE A 217 -2.52 -13.02 -8.60
CA ILE A 217 -2.43 -14.44 -8.98
C ILE A 217 -1.03 -14.76 -9.53
N LEU A 218 -0.66 -14.15 -10.66
CA LEU A 218 0.61 -14.46 -11.34
C LEU A 218 1.82 -14.03 -10.50
N LEU A 219 1.80 -12.82 -9.96
CA LEU A 219 2.90 -12.32 -9.13
C LEU A 219 3.08 -13.14 -7.84
N PHE A 220 2.00 -13.60 -7.21
CA PHE A 220 2.09 -14.49 -6.05
C PHE A 220 2.70 -15.84 -6.42
N GLY A 221 2.31 -16.42 -7.56
CA GLY A 221 2.94 -17.62 -8.09
C GLY A 221 4.43 -17.44 -8.35
N TYR A 222 4.81 -16.32 -8.97
CA TYR A 222 6.22 -15.95 -9.17
C TYR A 222 6.97 -15.80 -7.84
N MET A 223 6.37 -15.15 -6.84
CA MET A 223 6.99 -14.96 -5.53
C MET A 223 7.28 -16.31 -4.85
N PHE A 224 6.31 -17.24 -4.82
CA PHE A 224 6.53 -18.58 -4.27
C PHE A 224 7.62 -19.35 -5.01
N TYR A 225 7.66 -19.23 -6.35
CA TYR A 225 8.73 -19.80 -7.15
C TYR A 225 10.09 -19.19 -6.80
N HIS A 226 10.17 -17.88 -6.61
CA HIS A 226 11.39 -17.19 -6.20
C HIS A 226 11.87 -17.62 -4.80
N VAL A 227 10.95 -17.76 -3.84
CA VAL A 227 11.24 -18.31 -2.50
C VAL A 227 11.77 -19.73 -2.59
N TYR A 228 11.19 -20.57 -3.46
CA TYR A 228 11.67 -21.93 -3.67
C TYR A 228 13.10 -21.96 -4.21
N LEU A 229 13.44 -21.11 -5.18
CA LEU A 229 14.79 -21.02 -5.72
C LEU A 229 15.84 -20.51 -4.72
N HIS A 230 15.43 -19.65 -3.78
CA HIS A 230 16.30 -19.02 -2.78
C HIS A 230 16.06 -19.57 -1.38
N TYR A 231 15.59 -20.81 -1.28
CA TYR A 231 15.21 -21.42 0.00
C TYR A 231 16.37 -21.47 1.00
N ASP A 232 17.59 -21.71 0.51
CA ASP A 232 18.84 -21.70 1.26
C ASP A 232 19.12 -20.36 1.97
N GLN A 233 18.63 -19.25 1.40
CA GLN A 233 18.76 -17.91 1.99
C GLN A 233 17.61 -17.59 2.94
N VAL A 234 16.43 -18.18 2.72
CA VAL A 234 15.25 -17.99 3.57
C VAL A 234 15.40 -18.73 4.90
N ILE A 235 16.02 -19.92 4.92
CA ILE A 235 16.27 -20.67 6.16
C ILE A 235 17.32 -20.01 7.07
N GLN A 236 18.10 -19.06 6.54
CA GLN A 236 19.08 -18.30 7.32
C GLN A 236 18.45 -17.14 8.07
N MET A 237 17.25 -16.69 7.66
CA MET A 237 16.52 -15.60 8.32
C MET A 237 16.19 -15.95 9.78
N HIS A 238 15.94 -14.92 10.59
CA HIS A 238 15.42 -15.12 11.92
C HIS A 238 14.14 -15.97 11.87
N ILE A 239 13.90 -16.81 12.88
CA ILE A 239 12.77 -17.76 12.92
C ILE A 239 11.42 -17.10 12.61
N LEU A 240 11.20 -15.87 13.11
CA LEU A 240 10.01 -15.10 12.80
C LEU A 240 9.92 -14.72 11.31
N GLY A 241 11.02 -14.29 10.69
CA GLY A 241 11.07 -13.95 9.27
C GLY A 241 10.84 -15.16 8.38
N TYR A 242 11.48 -16.28 8.71
CA TYR A 242 11.23 -17.56 8.07
C TYR A 242 9.73 -17.90 8.06
N PHE A 243 9.06 -17.85 9.23
CA PHE A 243 7.62 -18.10 9.30
C PHE A 243 6.80 -17.09 8.50
N LEU A 244 7.12 -15.80 8.58
CA LEU A 244 6.36 -14.75 7.91
C LEU A 244 6.43 -14.85 6.38
N VAL A 245 7.60 -15.20 5.81
CA VAL A 245 7.79 -15.37 4.36
C VAL A 245 6.89 -16.47 3.80
N PHE A 246 6.59 -17.52 4.56
CA PHE A 246 5.70 -18.58 4.10
C PHE A 246 4.23 -18.34 4.48
N VAL A 247 3.94 -18.02 5.74
CA VAL A 247 2.58 -18.00 6.27
C VAL A 247 1.77 -16.85 5.69
N VAL A 248 2.30 -15.62 5.74
CA VAL A 248 1.53 -14.44 5.33
C VAL A 248 1.17 -14.50 3.85
N PRO A 249 2.11 -14.74 2.92
CA PRO A 249 1.77 -14.85 1.51
C PRO A 249 0.83 -16.01 1.19
N SER A 250 0.92 -17.14 1.90
CA SER A 250 0.02 -18.29 1.69
C SER A 250 -1.43 -17.97 2.07
N VAL A 251 -1.63 -17.30 3.21
CA VAL A 251 -2.96 -16.84 3.63
C VAL A 251 -3.49 -15.80 2.63
N LEU A 252 -2.66 -14.82 2.26
CA LEU A 252 -3.03 -13.80 1.29
C LEU A 252 -3.35 -14.37 -0.10
N ALA A 253 -2.60 -15.36 -0.58
CA ALA A 253 -2.86 -16.06 -1.84
C ALA A 253 -4.23 -16.76 -1.81
N THR A 254 -4.56 -17.42 -0.70
CA THR A 254 -5.86 -18.09 -0.52
C THR A 254 -7.00 -17.08 -0.59
N MET A 255 -6.87 -15.96 0.12
CA MET A 255 -7.84 -14.85 0.08
C MET A 255 -7.95 -14.25 -1.33
N ASN A 256 -6.82 -14.07 -2.03
CA ASN A 256 -6.78 -13.56 -3.39
C ASN A 256 -7.52 -14.48 -4.37
N LEU A 257 -7.40 -15.79 -4.24
CA LEU A 257 -8.16 -16.78 -5.04
C LEU A 257 -9.66 -16.69 -4.76
N MET A 258 -10.06 -16.60 -3.48
CA MET A 258 -11.47 -16.44 -3.09
C MET A 258 -12.08 -15.17 -3.69
N TRP A 259 -11.39 -14.03 -3.57
CA TRP A 259 -11.83 -12.75 -4.12
C TRP A 259 -11.81 -12.75 -5.65
N PHE A 260 -10.84 -13.39 -6.30
CA PHE A 260 -10.84 -13.52 -7.76
C PHE A 260 -12.06 -14.28 -8.27
N GLY A 261 -12.48 -15.33 -7.55
CA GLY A 261 -13.74 -16.02 -7.80
C GLY A 261 -14.96 -15.09 -7.71
N LYS A 262 -15.00 -14.18 -6.72
CA LYS A 262 -16.06 -13.15 -6.59
C LYS A 262 -16.02 -12.17 -7.78
N ILE A 263 -14.84 -11.73 -8.21
CA ILE A 263 -14.64 -10.81 -9.36
C ILE A 263 -15.14 -11.44 -10.66
N ILE A 264 -14.75 -12.68 -10.95
CA ILE A 264 -15.19 -13.41 -12.15
C ILE A 264 -16.72 -13.53 -12.20
N LYS A 265 -17.34 -13.92 -11.08
CA LYS A 265 -18.81 -14.01 -10.96
C LYS A 265 -19.47 -12.65 -11.19
N GLY A 266 -18.90 -11.60 -10.60
CA GLY A 266 -19.38 -10.22 -10.75
C GLY A 266 -19.34 -9.73 -12.21
N LEU A 267 -18.21 -9.95 -12.89
CA LEU A 267 -18.01 -9.54 -14.28
C LEU A 267 -18.95 -10.30 -15.23
N LYS A 268 -19.07 -11.63 -15.08
CA LYS A 268 -20.01 -12.46 -15.88
C LYS A 268 -21.45 -11.95 -15.75
N LYS A 269 -21.91 -11.67 -14.53
CA LYS A 269 -23.26 -11.14 -14.28
C LYS A 269 -23.48 -9.77 -14.92
N GLN A 270 -22.44 -8.94 -15.02
CA GLN A 270 -22.54 -7.61 -15.60
C GLN A 270 -22.59 -7.65 -17.13
N LEU A 271 -21.83 -8.55 -17.76
CA LEU A 271 -21.86 -8.77 -19.21
C LEU A 271 -23.20 -9.39 -19.66
N ALA A 272 -23.72 -10.37 -18.91
CA ALA A 272 -24.99 -11.01 -19.22
C ALA A 272 -26.20 -10.07 -19.16
N LYS A 273 -26.13 -8.98 -18.39
CA LYS A 273 -27.20 -7.96 -18.31
C LYS A 273 -27.21 -6.97 -19.49
N ARG A 274 -26.18 -7.01 -20.33
CA ARG A 274 -26.04 -6.14 -21.51
C ARG A 274 -26.29 -6.87 -22.83
N GLN A 275 -26.42 -8.20 -22.77
CA GLN A 275 -26.99 -9.03 -23.84
C GLN A 275 -28.51 -8.99 -23.73
#